data_AF-A0A1K0FUV1-F1
#
_entry.id   AF-A0A1K0FUV1-F1
#
_cell.length_a   1.000
_cell.length_b   1.000
_cell.length_c   1.000
_cell.angle_alpha   90.00
_cell.angle_beta   90.00
_cell.angle_gamma   90.00
#
_symmetry.space_group_name_H-M   'P 1'
#
loop_
_entity.id
_entity.type
_entity.pdbx_description
1 polymer ?
#
loop_
_entity_poly.entity_id
_entity_poly.type
_entity_poly.pdbx_seq_one_letter_code
_entity_poly.pdbx_strand_id
1 'polypeptide(L)'
;MAGSSLRNAVHRRNHKERSQPVGRAKLGLLEKHKDYVLRAKDHHKKRDMLKRLAEKAAMRNKDEFYFGMINSSTRKGVHQHARPSEVLDNDVVALLKTQDVGYVRAQIVAEKKRVKGLVERIAPSIANLDTEWLDGKEGRRETLQRAGLIAAPGRGNKVGGGKEGKIGAQGKKTVWLDDADAIRSYSSSSHSAPEKEEAGENWIDDLPSDSSDLDDEDDLQPTPTSPPTSNSALRKGSKHLGYLTTELASRYARLDQLQLAAEKLNLVRALMTHKGGRSKVVKAKKKDELSDAVMKGKATSNGLALPGNEDDDDDDGERGVPKKRVYKFSKERKR
;
A
#
# COMPACT_ATOMS: atom_id res chain seq x y z
N MET A 1 -78.91 -11.22 10.58
CA MET A 1 -77.67 -11.04 9.79
C MET A 1 -77.93 -11.42 8.35
N ALA A 2 -78.04 -10.47 7.43
CA ALA A 2 -78.08 -10.72 5.99
C ALA A 2 -77.64 -9.45 5.26
N GLY A 3 -76.41 -9.41 4.74
CA GLY A 3 -75.88 -8.18 4.14
C GLY A 3 -74.48 -8.26 3.52
N SER A 4 -73.98 -9.45 3.18
CA SER A 4 -72.70 -9.62 2.48
C SER A 4 -72.77 -10.47 1.21
N SER A 5 -73.94 -10.99 0.82
CA SER A 5 -74.06 -11.94 -0.30
C SER A 5 -73.95 -11.28 -1.69
N LEU A 6 -74.48 -10.06 -1.89
CA LEU A 6 -74.39 -9.33 -3.17
C LEU A 6 -73.13 -8.45 -3.33
N ARG A 7 -72.31 -8.31 -2.29
CA ARG A 7 -71.09 -7.47 -2.32
C ARG A 7 -69.91 -8.12 -3.04
N ASN A 8 -69.96 -9.44 -3.23
CA ASN A 8 -68.98 -10.20 -4.02
C ASN A 8 -69.40 -10.41 -5.48
N ALA A 9 -70.66 -10.09 -5.85
CA ALA A 9 -71.18 -10.26 -7.21
C ALA A 9 -70.72 -9.15 -8.18
N VAL A 10 -70.33 -7.98 -7.65
CA VAL A 10 -69.79 -6.85 -8.43
C VAL A 10 -68.35 -6.60 -8.00
N HIS A 11 -67.39 -6.79 -8.91
CA HIS A 11 -65.99 -6.59 -8.60
C HIS A 11 -65.70 -5.11 -8.29
N ARG A 12 -65.22 -4.82 -7.07
CA ARG A 12 -64.82 -3.46 -6.69
C ARG A 12 -63.46 -3.13 -7.31
N ARG A 13 -63.35 -1.95 -7.93
CA ARG A 13 -62.10 -1.50 -8.54
C ARG A 13 -61.01 -1.35 -7.46
N ASN A 14 -59.83 -1.92 -7.73
CA ASN A 14 -58.66 -1.68 -6.92
C ASN A 14 -58.12 -0.25 -7.18
N HIS A 15 -57.97 0.54 -6.12
CA HIS A 15 -57.41 1.88 -6.20
C HIS A 15 -55.89 1.81 -6.00
N LYS A 16 -55.12 2.16 -7.04
CA LYS A 16 -53.65 2.19 -7.01
C LYS A 16 -53.14 3.42 -6.28
N GLU A 17 -52.05 3.27 -5.54
CA GLU A 17 -51.38 4.38 -4.86
C GLU A 17 -50.52 5.19 -5.86
N ARG A 18 -50.39 6.51 -5.64
CA ARG A 18 -49.62 7.42 -6.52
C ARG A 18 -48.14 7.46 -6.11
N SER A 19 -47.25 7.54 -7.10
CA SER A 19 -45.81 7.76 -6.92
C SER A 19 -45.47 9.20 -6.49
N GLN A 20 -44.21 9.41 -6.09
CA GLN A 20 -43.64 10.75 -5.86
C GLN A 20 -43.54 11.52 -7.20
N PRO A 21 -43.86 12.84 -7.25
CA PRO A 21 -43.65 13.64 -8.46
C PRO A 21 -42.17 13.68 -8.86
N VAL A 22 -41.92 13.67 -10.18
CA VAL A 22 -40.57 13.58 -10.76
C VAL A 22 -39.65 14.71 -10.26
N GLY A 23 -40.14 15.95 -10.18
CA GLY A 23 -39.37 17.09 -9.66
C GLY A 23 -38.98 17.00 -8.17
N ARG A 24 -39.54 16.04 -7.42
CA ARG A 24 -39.21 15.75 -6.02
C ARG A 24 -38.64 14.35 -5.80
N ALA A 25 -38.29 13.64 -6.87
CA ALA A 25 -37.73 12.28 -6.77
C ALA A 25 -36.45 12.23 -5.91
N LYS A 26 -35.67 13.33 -5.87
CA LYS A 26 -34.48 13.47 -5.01
C LYS A 26 -34.77 13.27 -3.50
N LEU A 27 -36.00 13.52 -3.04
CA LEU A 27 -36.39 13.38 -1.63
C LEU A 27 -36.75 11.92 -1.24
N GLY A 28 -36.66 10.99 -2.19
CA GLY A 28 -37.03 9.60 -1.98
C GLY A 28 -38.52 9.34 -2.09
N LEU A 29 -38.95 8.20 -1.53
CA LEU A 29 -40.33 7.72 -1.62
C LEU A 29 -41.31 8.66 -0.92
N LEU A 30 -42.45 8.95 -1.57
CA LEU A 30 -43.53 9.71 -0.96
C LEU A 30 -44.27 8.83 0.05
N GLU A 31 -43.94 9.00 1.32
CA GLU A 31 -44.57 8.27 2.42
C GLU A 31 -46.09 8.41 2.41
N LYS A 32 -46.78 7.30 2.64
CA LYS A 32 -48.24 7.24 2.78
C LYS A 32 -48.62 6.96 4.22
N HIS A 33 -49.93 6.93 4.49
CA HIS A 33 -50.43 6.68 5.84
C HIS A 33 -49.91 5.37 6.45
N LYS A 34 -49.77 4.31 5.64
CA LYS A 34 -49.20 3.03 6.09
C LYS A 34 -47.76 3.21 6.61
N ASP A 35 -46.94 3.94 5.87
CA ASP A 35 -45.54 4.21 6.23
C ASP A 35 -45.45 5.12 7.46
N TYR A 36 -46.30 6.15 7.52
CA TYR A 36 -46.42 7.02 8.70
C TYR A 36 -46.76 6.23 9.96
N VAL A 37 -47.71 5.30 9.89
CA VAL A 37 -48.09 4.47 11.04
C VAL A 37 -46.91 3.60 11.50
N LEU A 38 -46.14 3.01 10.57
CA LEU A 38 -44.95 2.24 10.92
C LEU A 38 -43.88 3.11 11.58
N ARG A 39 -43.60 4.29 11.03
CA ARG A 39 -42.65 5.25 11.59
C ARG A 39 -43.07 5.75 12.96
N ALA A 40 -44.34 6.10 13.15
CA ALA A 40 -44.87 6.58 14.42
C ALA A 40 -44.79 5.50 15.50
N LYS A 41 -45.11 4.24 15.15
CA LYS A 41 -44.97 3.09 16.06
C LYS A 41 -43.51 2.85 16.46
N ASP A 42 -42.57 2.90 15.53
CA ASP A 42 -41.14 2.74 15.83
C ASP A 42 -40.62 3.89 16.72
N HIS A 43 -40.99 5.13 16.42
CA HIS A 43 -40.62 6.29 17.21
C HIS A 43 -41.15 6.20 18.65
N HIS A 44 -42.44 5.85 18.82
CA HIS A 44 -43.00 5.64 20.16
C HIS A 44 -42.32 4.49 20.90
N LYS A 45 -42.03 3.36 20.22
CA LYS A 45 -41.29 2.24 20.82
C LYS A 45 -39.93 2.67 21.34
N LYS A 46 -39.16 3.44 20.55
CA LYS A 46 -37.84 3.96 20.93
C LYS A 46 -37.95 4.95 22.09
N ARG A 47 -38.90 5.87 22.05
CA ARG A 47 -39.16 6.84 23.13
C ARG A 47 -39.50 6.12 24.45
N ASP A 48 -40.41 5.15 24.39
CA ASP A 48 -40.83 4.41 25.58
C ASP A 48 -39.70 3.53 26.14
N MET A 49 -38.81 3.00 25.27
CA MET A 49 -37.59 2.31 25.69
C MET A 49 -36.61 3.25 26.39
N LEU A 50 -36.35 4.43 25.82
CA LEU A 50 -35.48 5.44 26.43
C LEU A 50 -36.02 5.92 27.79
N LYS A 51 -37.33 6.12 27.90
CA LYS A 51 -37.96 6.49 29.17
C LYS A 51 -37.72 5.42 30.24
N ARG A 52 -37.93 4.14 29.91
CA ARG A 52 -37.65 3.03 30.84
C ARG A 52 -36.16 2.93 31.21
N LEU A 53 -35.25 3.17 30.28
CA LEU A 53 -33.81 3.18 30.56
C LEU A 53 -33.42 4.35 31.49
N ALA A 54 -34.01 5.53 31.29
CA ALA A 54 -33.80 6.68 32.16
C ALA A 54 -34.33 6.46 33.57
N GLU A 55 -35.53 5.88 33.71
CA GLU A 55 -36.10 5.49 35.01
C GLU A 55 -35.21 4.47 35.74
N LYS A 56 -34.72 3.44 35.02
CA LYS A 56 -33.77 2.47 35.58
C LYS A 56 -32.45 3.11 36.02
N ALA A 57 -31.91 4.04 35.23
CA ALA A 57 -30.69 4.75 35.58
C ALA A 57 -30.87 5.65 36.81
N ALA A 58 -32.03 6.31 36.94
CA ALA A 58 -32.37 7.15 38.09
C ALA A 58 -32.56 6.34 39.38
N MET A 59 -33.15 5.15 39.29
CA MET A 59 -33.40 4.25 40.42
C MET A 59 -32.23 3.30 40.73
N ARG A 60 -31.04 3.54 40.17
CA ARG A 60 -29.87 2.67 40.36
C ARG A 60 -29.35 2.72 41.80
N ASN A 61 -29.14 1.55 42.42
CA ASN A 61 -28.46 1.47 43.70
C ASN A 61 -26.94 1.68 43.51
N LYS A 62 -26.36 2.65 44.22
CA LYS A 62 -24.93 2.98 44.08
C LYS A 62 -24.01 1.85 44.56
N ASP A 63 -24.49 1.05 45.51
CA ASP A 63 -23.73 -0.02 46.15
C ASP A 63 -24.03 -1.41 45.57
N GLU A 64 -24.70 -1.49 44.41
CA GLU A 64 -25.03 -2.77 43.77
C GLU A 64 -23.75 -3.53 43.37
N PHE A 65 -23.68 -4.82 43.72
CA PHE A 65 -22.59 -5.71 43.33
C PHE A 65 -23.09 -6.94 42.57
N TYR A 66 -22.57 -7.16 41.36
CA TYR A 66 -22.81 -8.34 40.53
C TYR A 66 -21.46 -8.98 40.19
N PHE A 67 -21.37 -10.32 40.25
CA PHE A 67 -20.11 -11.05 39.94
C PHE A 67 -19.57 -10.78 38.52
N GLY A 68 -20.44 -10.43 37.58
CA GLY A 68 -20.03 -10.02 36.22
C GLY A 68 -19.18 -8.75 36.18
N MET A 69 -19.23 -7.91 37.22
CA MET A 69 -18.40 -6.69 37.32
C MET A 69 -16.92 -6.98 37.58
N ILE A 70 -16.56 -8.22 37.95
CA ILE A 70 -15.16 -8.62 38.13
C ILE A 70 -14.44 -8.70 36.78
N ASN A 71 -15.13 -9.21 35.74
CA ASN A 71 -14.55 -9.46 34.42
C ASN A 71 -14.91 -8.39 33.37
N SER A 72 -15.86 -7.51 33.69
CA SER A 72 -16.24 -6.40 32.81
C SER A 72 -15.59 -5.11 33.26
N SER A 73 -15.29 -4.24 32.29
CA SER A 73 -14.72 -2.93 32.57
C SER A 73 -15.52 -1.84 31.88
N THR A 74 -15.57 -0.68 32.52
CA THR A 74 -16.22 0.51 32.00
C THR A 74 -15.14 1.53 31.70
N ARG A 75 -15.11 2.08 30.48
CA ARG A 75 -14.17 3.14 30.09
C ARG A 75 -14.96 4.39 29.73
N LYS A 76 -14.69 5.52 30.38
CA LYS A 76 -15.45 6.78 30.22
C LYS A 76 -16.97 6.58 30.38
N GLY A 77 -17.39 5.75 31.35
CA GLY A 77 -18.81 5.48 31.61
C GLY A 77 -19.51 4.53 30.62
N VAL A 78 -18.82 3.98 29.62
CA VAL A 78 -19.38 2.99 28.68
C VAL A 78 -18.81 1.60 28.94
N HIS A 79 -19.70 0.61 29.10
CA HIS A 79 -19.33 -0.79 29.26
C HIS A 79 -18.61 -1.30 28.00
N GLN A 80 -17.39 -1.80 28.16
CA GLN A 80 -16.60 -2.39 27.08
C GLN A 80 -16.67 -3.92 27.22
N HIS A 81 -17.21 -4.57 26.20
CA HIS A 81 -17.02 -6.01 26.06
C HIS A 81 -15.56 -6.27 25.69
N ALA A 82 -14.87 -7.09 26.49
CA ALA A 82 -13.55 -7.56 26.11
C ALA A 82 -13.64 -8.25 24.75
N ARG A 83 -12.97 -7.69 23.74
CA ARG A 83 -12.68 -8.45 22.53
C ARG A 83 -11.72 -9.58 22.93
N PRO A 84 -11.80 -10.77 22.33
CA PRO A 84 -10.85 -11.84 22.60
C PRO A 84 -9.48 -11.44 22.03
N SER A 85 -8.75 -10.60 22.77
CA SER A 85 -7.32 -10.38 22.59
C SER A 85 -6.63 -11.11 23.72
N GLU A 86 -6.52 -12.43 23.59
CA GLU A 86 -5.71 -13.21 24.51
C GLU A 86 -4.27 -12.73 24.38
N VAL A 87 -3.70 -12.29 25.51
CA VAL A 87 -2.29 -11.96 25.57
C VAL A 87 -1.52 -13.27 25.44
N LEU A 88 -0.89 -13.47 24.29
CA LEU A 88 -0.12 -14.68 24.02
C LEU A 88 1.17 -14.68 24.84
N ASP A 89 1.54 -15.85 25.36
CA ASP A 89 2.83 -16.05 26.02
C ASP A 89 3.98 -15.75 25.06
N ASN A 90 5.08 -15.21 25.60
CA ASN A 90 6.24 -14.84 24.79
C ASN A 90 6.83 -16.01 23.99
N ASP A 91 6.77 -17.23 24.53
CA ASP A 91 7.25 -18.44 23.85
C ASP A 91 6.39 -18.77 22.62
N VAL A 92 5.06 -18.63 22.75
CA VAL A 92 4.12 -18.81 21.64
C VAL A 92 4.34 -17.73 20.57
N VAL A 93 4.53 -16.47 21.00
CA VAL A 93 4.83 -15.37 20.07
C VAL A 93 6.16 -15.61 19.34
N ALA A 94 7.20 -16.09 20.04
CA ALA A 94 8.50 -16.40 19.44
C ALA A 94 8.41 -17.54 18.42
N LEU A 95 7.58 -18.56 18.68
CA LEU A 95 7.30 -19.64 17.74
C LEU A 95 6.57 -19.13 16.49
N LEU A 96 5.51 -18.33 16.65
CA LEU A 96 4.76 -17.75 15.53
C LEU A 96 5.65 -16.85 14.67
N LYS A 97 6.46 -15.98 15.28
CA LYS A 97 7.45 -15.17 14.57
C LYS A 97 8.52 -16.02 13.90
N THR A 98 8.78 -17.21 14.43
CA THR A 98 9.71 -18.15 13.79
C THR A 98 9.16 -18.71 12.49
N GLN A 99 7.87 -19.09 12.48
CA GLN A 99 7.14 -19.53 11.31
C GLN A 99 7.02 -18.42 10.25
N ASP A 100 6.66 -17.20 10.68
CA ASP A 100 6.55 -16.02 9.80
C ASP A 100 7.83 -15.76 9.01
N VAL A 101 8.99 -15.77 9.69
CA VAL A 101 10.30 -15.60 9.03
C VAL A 101 10.57 -16.72 8.02
N GLY A 102 10.20 -17.96 8.34
CA GLY A 102 10.34 -19.10 7.42
C GLY A 102 9.53 -18.87 6.14
N TYR A 103 8.28 -18.43 6.29
CA TYR A 103 7.41 -18.08 5.16
C TYR A 103 7.98 -16.94 4.31
N VAL A 104 8.42 -15.84 4.94
CA VAL A 104 9.00 -14.70 4.22
C VAL A 104 10.27 -15.11 3.47
N ARG A 105 11.13 -15.95 4.05
CA ARG A 105 12.32 -16.49 3.37
C ARG A 105 11.95 -17.30 2.12
N ALA A 106 10.93 -18.15 2.21
CA ALA A 106 10.43 -18.89 1.06
C ALA A 106 9.90 -17.95 -0.05
N GLN A 107 9.18 -16.89 0.32
CA GLN A 107 8.72 -15.87 -0.62
C GLN A 107 9.88 -15.11 -1.28
N ILE A 108 10.93 -14.77 -0.53
CA ILE A 108 12.15 -14.16 -1.11
C ILE A 108 12.78 -15.08 -2.16
N VAL A 109 12.91 -16.38 -1.87
CA VAL A 109 13.49 -17.34 -2.83
C VAL A 109 12.62 -17.44 -4.09
N ALA A 110 11.29 -17.48 -3.93
CA ALA A 110 10.37 -17.51 -5.05
C ALA A 110 10.44 -16.23 -5.91
N GLU A 111 10.48 -15.04 -5.28
CA GLU A 111 10.62 -13.77 -6.00
C GLU A 111 11.97 -13.66 -6.70
N LYS A 112 13.08 -14.09 -6.08
CA LYS A 112 14.39 -14.14 -6.75
C LYS A 112 14.36 -14.99 -8.02
N LYS A 113 13.68 -16.14 -8.00
CA LYS A 113 13.49 -16.98 -9.19
C LYS A 113 12.69 -16.27 -10.27
N ARG A 114 11.61 -15.55 -9.91
CA ARG A 114 10.79 -14.77 -10.86
C ARG A 114 11.58 -13.63 -11.48
N VAL A 115 12.35 -12.88 -10.68
CA VAL A 115 13.25 -11.83 -11.16
C VAL A 115 14.26 -12.43 -12.13
N LYS A 116 14.94 -13.53 -11.77
CA LYS A 116 15.90 -14.20 -12.66
C LYS A 116 15.27 -14.58 -14.01
N GLY A 117 14.09 -15.20 -13.99
CA GLY A 117 13.39 -15.58 -15.23
C GLY A 117 12.91 -14.39 -16.07
N LEU A 118 12.67 -13.22 -15.48
CA LEU A 118 12.38 -11.99 -16.24
C LEU A 118 13.65 -11.36 -16.81
N VAL A 119 14.74 -11.34 -16.05
CA VAL A 119 16.05 -10.88 -16.53
C VAL A 119 16.49 -11.69 -17.74
N GLU A 120 16.35 -13.02 -17.70
CA GLU A 120 16.65 -13.92 -18.83
C GLU A 120 15.77 -13.64 -20.06
N ARG A 121 14.49 -13.29 -19.87
CA ARG A 121 13.59 -12.90 -20.97
C ARG A 121 13.93 -11.55 -21.58
N ILE A 122 14.38 -10.59 -20.76
CA ILE A 122 14.68 -9.23 -21.21
C ILE A 122 16.07 -9.18 -21.88
N ALA A 123 17.05 -9.98 -21.41
CA ALA A 123 18.44 -9.94 -21.87
C ALA A 123 18.66 -9.89 -23.40
N PRO A 124 17.99 -10.73 -24.23
CA PRO A 124 18.21 -10.72 -25.69
C PRO A 124 17.75 -9.43 -26.37
N SER A 125 16.77 -8.74 -25.80
CA SER A 125 16.15 -7.55 -26.41
C SER A 125 16.95 -6.26 -26.21
N ILE A 126 17.91 -6.25 -25.28
CA ILE A 126 18.64 -5.03 -24.86
C ILE A 126 19.73 -4.63 -25.84
N ALA A 127 20.30 -5.58 -26.58
CA ALA A 127 21.44 -5.33 -27.46
C ALA A 127 21.13 -4.31 -28.58
N ASN A 128 19.88 -4.24 -29.01
CA ASN A 128 19.44 -3.40 -30.15
C ASN A 128 18.62 -2.17 -29.71
N LEU A 129 18.61 -1.84 -28.42
CA LEU A 129 17.73 -0.82 -27.88
C LEU A 129 18.36 0.58 -28.00
N ASP A 130 17.53 1.60 -28.24
CA ASP A 130 17.95 2.99 -28.35
C ASP A 130 18.09 3.64 -26.96
N THR A 131 19.07 4.54 -26.82
CA THR A 131 19.34 5.27 -25.58
C THR A 131 18.16 6.16 -25.15
N GLU A 132 17.46 6.77 -26.09
CA GLU A 132 16.25 7.58 -25.82
C GLU A 132 15.13 6.76 -25.17
N TRP A 133 15.00 5.47 -25.51
CA TRP A 133 13.99 4.60 -24.91
C TRP A 133 14.27 4.35 -23.42
N LEU A 134 15.55 4.24 -23.03
CA LEU A 134 15.93 4.06 -21.62
C LEU A 134 15.61 5.29 -20.79
N ASP A 135 15.94 6.46 -21.32
CA ASP A 135 15.81 7.72 -20.61
C ASP A 135 14.38 8.29 -20.71
N GLY A 136 13.55 7.75 -21.62
CA GLY A 136 12.16 8.18 -21.81
C GLY A 136 11.17 7.81 -20.70
N LYS A 137 11.50 6.88 -19.79
CA LYS A 137 10.73 6.67 -18.54
C LYS A 137 11.67 6.50 -17.35
N GLU A 138 11.29 7.15 -16.25
CA GLU A 138 11.98 7.07 -14.97
C GLU A 138 12.11 5.61 -14.48
N GLY A 139 13.27 5.25 -13.94
CA GLY A 139 13.54 3.93 -13.35
C GLY A 139 13.85 2.79 -14.34
N ARG A 140 13.63 2.92 -15.66
CA ARG A 140 14.03 1.87 -16.63
C ARG A 140 15.53 1.62 -16.63
N ARG A 141 16.32 2.70 -16.70
CA ARG A 141 17.77 2.63 -16.65
C ARG A 141 18.28 1.98 -15.37
N GLU A 142 17.76 2.42 -14.23
CA GLU A 142 18.16 1.93 -12.91
C GLU A 142 17.84 0.44 -12.73
N THR A 143 16.67 0.01 -13.22
CA THR A 143 16.21 -1.38 -13.10
C THR A 143 17.02 -2.34 -13.97
N LEU A 144 17.34 -1.94 -15.20
CA LEU A 144 18.21 -2.70 -16.09
C LEU A 144 19.67 -2.70 -15.63
N GLN A 145 20.15 -1.61 -15.05
CA GLN A 145 21.47 -1.52 -14.42
C GLN A 145 21.54 -2.44 -13.18
N ARG A 146 20.52 -2.43 -12.33
CA ARG A 146 20.41 -3.33 -11.18
C ARG A 146 20.35 -4.81 -11.59
N ALA A 147 19.74 -5.10 -12.73
CA ALA A 147 19.73 -6.43 -13.34
C ALA A 147 21.09 -6.84 -13.95
N GLY A 148 22.06 -5.92 -14.04
CA GLY A 148 23.37 -6.18 -14.65
C GLY A 148 23.32 -6.30 -16.17
N LEU A 149 22.24 -5.83 -16.80
CA LEU A 149 22.02 -5.91 -18.24
C LEU A 149 22.63 -4.71 -18.99
N ILE A 150 22.84 -3.60 -18.28
CA ILE A 150 23.47 -2.37 -18.80
C ILE A 150 24.62 -2.00 -17.86
N ALA A 151 25.74 -1.57 -18.43
CA ALA A 151 26.89 -1.08 -17.66
C ALA A 151 26.50 0.16 -16.83
N ALA A 152 26.94 0.19 -15.57
CA ALA A 152 26.85 1.41 -14.77
C ALA A 152 27.62 2.55 -15.46
N PRO A 153 27.16 3.81 -15.37
CA PRO A 153 27.93 4.93 -15.91
C PRO A 153 29.25 5.05 -15.15
N GLY A 154 30.32 4.47 -15.70
CA GLY A 154 31.66 4.56 -15.14
C GLY A 154 32.21 5.98 -15.29
N ARG A 155 33.00 6.43 -14.31
CA ARG A 155 33.90 7.60 -14.40
C ARG A 155 35.08 7.32 -15.35
N GLY A 156 34.80 6.87 -16.57
CA GLY A 156 35.77 6.60 -17.63
C GLY A 156 35.64 7.64 -18.73
N ASN A 157 36.78 8.08 -19.26
CA ASN A 157 36.96 9.16 -20.21
C ASN A 157 35.84 9.26 -21.29
N LYS A 158 35.22 10.44 -21.43
CA LYS A 158 34.29 10.75 -22.53
C LYS A 158 35.03 10.60 -23.85
N VAL A 159 34.93 9.43 -24.48
CA VAL A 159 35.20 9.31 -25.90
C VAL A 159 33.90 9.67 -26.60
N GLY A 160 33.95 10.77 -27.36
CA GLY A 160 32.81 11.31 -28.09
C GLY A 160 32.17 10.25 -28.98
N GLY A 161 30.86 10.07 -28.82
CA GLY A 161 30.01 9.29 -29.71
C GLY A 161 28.71 10.06 -29.86
N GLY A 162 28.25 10.21 -31.10
CA GLY A 162 27.09 11.02 -31.48
C GLY A 162 25.82 10.68 -30.71
N LYS A 163 24.86 11.60 -30.78
CA LYS A 163 23.57 11.59 -30.06
C LYS A 163 22.67 10.36 -30.33
N GLU A 164 23.09 9.41 -31.16
CA GLU A 164 22.32 8.23 -31.56
C GLU A 164 23.13 6.95 -31.28
N GLY A 165 23.14 6.51 -30.01
CA GLY A 165 23.87 5.32 -29.58
C GLY A 165 22.92 4.18 -29.24
N LYS A 166 23.04 3.02 -29.91
CA LYS A 166 22.42 1.76 -29.49
C LYS A 166 23.13 1.19 -28.27
N ILE A 167 22.38 0.69 -27.31
CA ILE A 167 22.87 0.30 -25.98
C ILE A 167 23.80 -0.91 -26.04
N GLY A 168 23.60 -1.86 -26.95
CA GLY A 168 24.44 -3.06 -27.09
C GLY A 168 25.68 -2.90 -27.96
N ALA A 169 25.95 -1.72 -28.51
CA ALA A 169 27.17 -1.46 -29.30
C ALA A 169 28.45 -1.31 -28.45
N GLN A 170 28.42 -1.74 -27.17
CA GLN A 170 29.56 -1.63 -26.23
C GLN A 170 30.64 -2.71 -26.47
N GLY A 171 30.46 -3.59 -27.45
CA GLY A 171 31.45 -4.59 -27.87
C GLY A 171 32.06 -4.22 -29.22
N LYS A 172 33.38 -4.45 -29.38
CA LYS A 172 34.03 -4.34 -30.69
C LYS A 172 33.50 -5.47 -31.57
N LYS A 173 32.75 -5.15 -32.64
CA LYS A 173 32.39 -6.13 -33.67
C LYS A 173 33.65 -6.45 -34.47
N THR A 174 34.24 -7.62 -34.25
CA THR A 174 35.35 -8.13 -35.06
C THR A 174 34.79 -8.90 -36.25
N VAL A 175 35.29 -8.60 -37.45
CA VAL A 175 34.95 -9.31 -38.68
C VAL A 175 36.22 -9.98 -39.15
N TRP A 176 36.16 -11.30 -39.36
CA TRP A 176 37.27 -12.09 -39.88
C TRP A 176 37.11 -12.22 -41.39
N LEU A 177 38.19 -11.95 -42.12
CA LEU A 177 38.23 -12.07 -43.58
C LEU A 177 39.45 -12.90 -43.96
N ASP A 178 39.28 -13.80 -44.92
CA ASP A 178 40.28 -14.82 -45.25
C ASP A 178 41.47 -14.27 -46.07
N ASP A 179 41.22 -13.27 -46.93
CA ASP A 179 42.23 -12.74 -47.86
C ASP A 179 42.51 -11.23 -47.68
N ALA A 180 43.74 -10.83 -48.00
CA ALA A 180 44.17 -9.43 -47.96
C ALA A 180 43.35 -8.52 -48.90
N ASP A 181 42.83 -9.07 -50.00
CA ASP A 181 41.99 -8.33 -50.94
C ASP A 181 40.54 -8.23 -50.45
N ALA A 182 40.08 -9.20 -49.67
CA ALA A 182 38.81 -9.13 -48.96
C ALA A 182 38.84 -8.04 -47.87
N ILE A 183 39.96 -7.90 -47.13
CA ILE A 183 40.15 -6.81 -46.16
C ILE A 183 40.11 -5.43 -46.84
N ARG A 184 40.73 -5.29 -48.01
CA ARG A 184 40.79 -4.02 -48.75
C ARG A 184 39.47 -3.62 -49.41
N SER A 185 38.64 -4.60 -49.79
CA SER A 185 37.33 -4.36 -50.39
C SER A 185 36.18 -4.29 -49.37
N TYR A 186 36.41 -4.71 -48.13
CA TYR A 186 35.41 -4.66 -47.08
C TYR A 186 35.01 -3.23 -46.75
N SER A 187 33.79 -2.84 -47.14
CA SER A 187 33.11 -1.65 -46.63
C SER A 187 31.97 -2.10 -45.72
N SER A 188 31.86 -1.48 -44.55
CA SER A 188 30.66 -1.65 -43.72
C SER A 188 29.50 -1.01 -44.47
N SER A 189 28.40 -1.75 -44.67
CA SER A 189 27.17 -1.25 -45.31
C SER A 189 26.53 -0.04 -44.61
N SER A 190 27.08 0.41 -43.48
CA SER A 190 26.75 1.68 -42.85
C SER A 190 27.43 2.90 -43.49
N HIS A 191 28.33 2.73 -44.48
CA HIS A 191 29.02 3.80 -45.21
C HIS A 191 28.56 3.97 -46.66
N SER A 192 27.61 3.17 -47.16
CA SER A 192 26.91 3.51 -48.40
C SER A 192 25.97 4.68 -48.10
N ALA A 193 26.38 5.89 -48.49
CA ALA A 193 25.51 7.05 -48.54
C ALA A 193 24.22 6.69 -49.33
N PRO A 194 23.04 7.18 -48.92
CA PRO A 194 21.85 6.96 -49.72
C PRO A 194 22.05 7.71 -51.04
N GLU A 195 22.08 6.98 -52.15
CA GLU A 195 21.93 7.63 -53.46
C GLU A 195 20.57 8.33 -53.44
N LYS A 196 20.60 9.65 -53.64
CA LYS A 196 19.40 10.44 -53.88
C LYS A 196 18.78 9.97 -55.19
N GLU A 197 17.77 9.12 -55.11
CA GLU A 197 16.78 9.04 -56.18
C GLU A 197 15.95 10.32 -56.12
N GLU A 198 16.05 11.14 -57.16
CA GLU A 198 15.16 12.28 -57.37
C GLU A 198 13.75 11.76 -57.65
N ALA A 199 12.94 11.64 -56.60
CA ALA A 199 11.50 11.57 -56.69
C ALA A 199 10.93 12.92 -56.21
N GLY A 200 10.15 13.55 -57.10
CA GLY A 200 9.74 14.95 -57.04
C GLY A 200 9.08 15.41 -55.74
N GLU A 201 9.22 16.71 -55.50
CA GLU A 201 8.60 17.48 -54.44
C GLU A 201 7.08 17.27 -54.40
N ASN A 202 6.61 16.50 -53.42
CA ASN A 202 5.20 16.47 -53.04
C ASN A 202 4.98 17.47 -51.90
N TRP A 203 4.44 18.64 -52.27
CA TRP A 203 4.05 19.82 -51.46
C TRP A 203 3.06 19.57 -50.29
N ILE A 204 2.78 18.32 -49.93
CA ILE A 204 1.69 17.97 -49.01
C ILE A 204 2.13 17.75 -47.54
N ASP A 205 3.43 17.71 -47.27
CA ASP A 205 3.96 17.31 -45.95
C ASP A 205 4.20 18.47 -44.96
N ASP A 206 3.82 19.70 -45.31
CA ASP A 206 4.10 20.91 -44.51
C ASP A 206 2.86 21.51 -43.81
N LEU A 207 1.81 20.70 -43.59
CA LEU A 207 0.65 21.09 -42.78
C LEU A 207 0.83 20.61 -41.33
N PRO A 208 0.69 21.49 -40.31
CA PRO A 208 0.80 21.08 -38.92
C PRO A 208 -0.41 20.20 -38.56
N SER A 209 -0.15 18.92 -38.35
CA SER A 209 -1.12 17.99 -37.77
C SER A 209 -1.32 18.34 -36.30
N ASP A 210 -2.46 18.96 -36.02
CA ASP A 210 -3.03 19.17 -34.69
C ASP A 210 -3.34 17.80 -34.07
N SER A 211 -2.42 17.28 -33.26
CA SER A 211 -2.65 16.11 -32.42
C SER A 211 -2.96 16.56 -30.98
N SER A 212 -4.05 17.29 -30.82
CA SER A 212 -4.82 17.26 -29.60
C SER A 212 -6.12 16.51 -29.88
N ASP A 213 -6.41 15.52 -29.04
CA ASP A 213 -7.67 14.76 -29.00
C ASP A 213 -7.75 13.48 -29.85
N LEU A 214 -7.29 12.36 -29.28
CA LEU A 214 -7.82 11.02 -29.54
C LEU A 214 -7.71 10.19 -28.25
N ASP A 215 -8.52 10.58 -27.27
CA ASP A 215 -9.16 9.61 -26.38
C ASP A 215 -10.30 8.97 -27.18
N ASP A 216 -10.18 7.70 -27.57
CA ASP A 216 -11.34 6.92 -28.00
C ASP A 216 -11.16 5.45 -27.56
N GLU A 217 -11.86 5.15 -26.46
CA GLU A 217 -12.53 3.87 -26.26
C GLU A 217 -13.50 3.68 -27.43
N ASP A 218 -13.35 2.64 -28.26
CA ASP A 218 -14.54 1.94 -28.75
C ASP A 218 -14.28 0.57 -29.39
N ASP A 219 -15.30 -0.24 -29.20
CA ASP A 219 -15.45 -1.67 -29.32
C ASP A 219 -15.86 -2.06 -30.75
N LEU A 220 -14.97 -2.65 -31.58
CA LEU A 220 -15.37 -3.29 -32.86
C LEU A 220 -14.47 -4.48 -33.28
N GLN A 221 -15.14 -5.47 -33.87
CA GLN A 221 -14.80 -6.86 -34.21
C GLN A 221 -13.51 -7.11 -35.04
N PRO A 222 -12.99 -8.37 -35.07
CA PRO A 222 -11.70 -8.69 -35.69
C PRO A 222 -11.83 -8.92 -37.20
N THR A 223 -11.28 -8.03 -38.02
CA THR A 223 -11.04 -8.28 -39.46
C THR A 223 -9.74 -9.09 -39.64
N PRO A 224 -9.72 -10.17 -40.44
CA PRO A 224 -8.52 -10.96 -40.63
C PRO A 224 -7.61 -10.37 -41.73
N THR A 225 -6.31 -10.37 -41.44
CA THR A 225 -5.20 -10.36 -42.42
C THR A 225 -4.95 -9.07 -43.21
N SER A 226 -4.25 -8.13 -42.56
CA SER A 226 -3.20 -7.35 -43.24
C SER A 226 -1.90 -7.59 -42.46
N PRO A 227 -0.77 -7.97 -43.11
CA PRO A 227 0.48 -8.15 -42.40
C PRO A 227 0.85 -6.82 -41.72
N PRO A 228 1.25 -6.84 -40.44
CA PRO A 228 1.61 -5.62 -39.76
C PRO A 228 2.76 -4.95 -40.54
N THR A 229 2.57 -3.71 -40.96
CA THR A 229 3.67 -2.88 -41.48
C THR A 229 4.82 -2.92 -40.48
N SER A 230 6.06 -3.02 -40.96
CA SER A 230 7.27 -3.21 -40.15
C SER A 230 7.34 -2.27 -38.93
N ASN A 231 6.92 -1.01 -39.10
CA ASN A 231 6.87 0.00 -38.04
C ASN A 231 5.88 -0.32 -36.90
N SER A 232 4.74 -0.98 -37.18
CA SER A 232 3.75 -1.33 -36.17
C SER A 232 4.21 -2.51 -35.29
N ALA A 233 4.90 -3.49 -35.88
CA ALA A 233 5.48 -4.63 -35.16
C ALA A 233 6.61 -4.18 -34.21
N LEU A 234 7.47 -3.27 -34.67
CA LEU A 234 8.54 -2.67 -33.87
C LEU A 234 7.98 -1.87 -32.68
N ARG A 235 6.92 -1.08 -32.89
CA ARG A 235 6.23 -0.33 -31.82
C ARG A 235 5.59 -1.27 -30.78
N LYS A 236 4.97 -2.37 -31.21
CA LYS A 236 4.40 -3.39 -30.30
C LYS A 236 5.49 -4.09 -29.47
N GLY A 237 6.62 -4.43 -30.08
CA GLY A 237 7.78 -5.02 -29.37
C GLY A 237 8.35 -4.08 -28.31
N SER A 238 8.50 -2.79 -28.63
CA SER A 238 8.97 -1.76 -27.69
C SER A 238 8.03 -1.56 -26.50
N LYS A 239 6.70 -1.58 -26.74
CA LYS A 239 5.69 -1.54 -25.66
C LYS A 239 5.78 -2.77 -24.75
N HIS A 240 5.94 -3.97 -25.33
CA HIS A 240 6.08 -5.21 -24.56
C HIS A 240 7.34 -5.22 -23.69
N LEU A 241 8.49 -4.78 -24.24
CA LEU A 241 9.71 -4.59 -23.48
C LEU A 241 9.54 -3.56 -22.35
N GLY A 242 8.79 -2.49 -22.62
CA GLY A 242 8.42 -1.49 -21.61
C GLY A 242 7.61 -2.11 -20.48
N TYR A 243 6.65 -2.97 -20.78
CA TYR A 243 5.89 -3.72 -19.79
C TYR A 243 6.79 -4.64 -18.96
N LEU A 244 7.65 -5.45 -19.59
CA LEU A 244 8.55 -6.37 -18.90
C LEU A 244 9.53 -5.64 -17.97
N THR A 245 10.05 -4.48 -18.38
CA THR A 245 10.93 -3.67 -17.54
C THR A 245 10.19 -3.06 -16.35
N THR A 246 8.95 -2.58 -16.52
CA THR A 246 8.13 -2.13 -15.39
C THR A 246 7.74 -3.28 -14.46
N GLU A 247 7.47 -4.48 -14.99
CA GLU A 247 7.20 -5.67 -14.18
C GLU A 247 8.44 -6.04 -13.35
N LEU A 248 9.63 -6.07 -13.97
CA LEU A 248 10.89 -6.31 -13.29
C LEU A 248 11.15 -5.27 -12.18
N ALA A 249 10.86 -3.98 -12.44
CA ALA A 249 10.98 -2.92 -11.45
C ALA A 249 10.07 -3.18 -10.23
N SER A 250 8.80 -3.50 -10.46
CA SER A 250 7.84 -3.80 -9.40
C SER A 250 8.26 -5.02 -8.56
N ARG A 251 8.89 -6.02 -9.20
CA ARG A 251 9.39 -7.22 -8.52
C ARG A 251 10.64 -6.94 -7.70
N TYR A 252 11.54 -6.06 -8.13
CA TYR A 252 12.63 -5.60 -7.29
C TYR A 252 12.11 -4.84 -6.06
N ALA A 253 11.13 -3.95 -6.22
CA ALA A 253 10.52 -3.26 -5.09
C ALA A 253 9.89 -4.25 -4.09
N ARG A 254 9.19 -5.27 -4.59
CA ARG A 254 8.64 -6.34 -3.75
C ARG A 254 9.73 -7.17 -3.06
N LEU A 255 10.81 -7.49 -3.76
CA LEU A 255 11.96 -8.20 -3.19
C LEU A 255 12.56 -7.40 -2.02
N ASP A 256 12.76 -6.09 -2.20
CA ASP A 256 13.31 -5.20 -1.18
C ASP A 256 12.40 -5.13 0.06
N GLN A 257 11.08 -5.03 -0.17
CA GLN A 257 10.10 -5.07 0.92
C GLN A 257 10.14 -6.39 1.69
N LEU A 258 10.27 -7.53 0.99
CA LEU A 258 10.37 -8.84 1.63
C LEU A 258 11.69 -8.98 2.41
N GLN A 259 12.80 -8.48 1.86
CA GLN A 259 14.10 -8.48 2.55
C GLN A 259 14.07 -7.63 3.81
N LEU A 260 13.54 -6.40 3.72
CA LEU A 260 13.34 -5.50 4.85
C LEU A 260 12.43 -6.14 5.91
N ALA A 261 11.33 -6.77 5.49
CA ALA A 261 10.44 -7.49 6.41
C ALA A 261 11.17 -8.66 7.10
N ALA A 262 11.98 -9.42 6.36
CA ALA A 262 12.78 -10.50 6.93
C ALA A 262 13.81 -9.98 7.94
N GLU A 263 14.50 -8.88 7.66
CA GLU A 263 15.43 -8.23 8.59
C GLU A 263 14.74 -7.77 9.86
N LYS A 264 13.59 -7.07 9.74
CA LYS A 264 12.79 -6.64 10.88
C LYS A 264 12.31 -7.82 11.72
N LEU A 265 11.80 -8.87 11.10
CA LEU A 265 11.34 -10.06 11.82
C LEU A 265 12.50 -10.83 12.46
N ASN A 266 13.65 -10.93 11.79
CA ASN A 266 14.85 -11.52 12.39
C ASN A 266 15.33 -10.71 13.59
N LEU A 267 15.30 -9.37 13.51
CA LEU A 267 15.60 -8.49 14.63
C LEU A 267 14.62 -8.74 15.77
N VAL A 268 13.31 -8.71 15.52
CA VAL A 268 12.28 -8.97 16.54
C VAL A 268 12.47 -10.36 17.16
N ARG A 269 12.73 -11.39 16.35
CA ARG A 269 13.02 -12.73 16.85
C ARG A 269 14.25 -12.71 17.74
N ALA A 270 15.37 -12.15 17.27
CA ALA A 270 16.58 -12.03 18.07
C ALA A 270 16.24 -11.37 19.40
N LEU A 271 15.55 -10.23 19.36
CA LEU A 271 15.08 -9.45 20.51
C LEU A 271 14.19 -10.21 21.52
N MET A 272 13.49 -11.26 21.09
CA MET A 272 12.64 -12.10 21.94
C MET A 272 13.38 -13.35 22.43
N THR A 273 14.30 -13.91 21.63
CA THR A 273 14.96 -15.19 21.93
C THR A 273 16.25 -15.04 22.74
N HIS A 274 16.98 -13.91 22.64
CA HIS A 274 18.13 -13.72 23.52
C HIS A 274 17.67 -13.35 24.93
N LYS A 275 17.91 -14.26 25.88
CA LYS A 275 17.77 -13.98 27.32
C LYS A 275 18.91 -13.09 27.87
N GLY A 276 19.62 -12.39 26.98
CA GLY A 276 20.76 -11.53 27.30
C GLY A 276 20.36 -10.07 27.55
N GLY A 277 21.30 -9.27 28.06
CA GLY A 277 21.10 -7.83 28.22
C GLY A 277 20.96 -7.15 26.86
N ARG A 278 20.00 -6.22 26.75
CA ARG A 278 19.74 -5.44 25.54
C ARG A 278 19.95 -3.96 25.81
N SER A 279 20.86 -3.32 25.09
CA SER A 279 20.98 -1.86 25.07
C SER A 279 20.25 -1.31 23.85
N LYS A 280 19.42 -0.29 24.05
CA LYS A 280 18.90 0.53 22.95
C LYS A 280 19.80 1.75 22.83
N VAL A 281 20.42 1.93 21.68
CA VAL A 281 21.18 3.15 21.40
C VAL A 281 20.18 4.29 21.24
N VAL A 282 20.06 5.13 22.28
CA VAL A 282 19.31 6.39 22.20
C VAL A 282 20.19 7.39 21.47
N LYS A 283 19.73 7.89 20.31
CA LYS A 283 20.45 8.93 19.56
C LYS A 283 20.63 10.17 20.46
N ALA A 284 21.77 10.83 20.37
CA ALA A 284 22.15 11.97 21.21
C ALA A 284 21.02 13.01 21.34
N LYS A 285 20.42 13.45 20.22
CA LYS A 285 19.28 14.39 20.24
C LYS A 285 18.10 13.95 21.12
N LYS A 286 17.74 12.66 21.07
CA LYS A 286 16.66 12.12 21.90
C LYS A 286 17.09 11.96 23.36
N LYS A 287 18.39 11.76 23.61
CA LYS A 287 18.96 11.79 24.97
C LYS A 287 18.88 13.20 25.54
N ASP A 288 19.23 14.20 24.74
CA ASP A 288 19.20 15.62 25.12
C ASP A 288 17.76 16.10 25.37
N GLU A 289 16.82 15.74 24.50
CA GLU A 289 15.38 15.97 24.70
C GLU A 289 14.86 15.29 25.98
N LEU A 290 15.26 14.04 26.24
CA LEU A 290 14.85 13.30 27.43
C LEU A 290 15.46 13.91 28.70
N SER A 291 16.73 14.34 28.65
CA SER A 291 17.35 15.05 29.78
C SER A 291 16.71 16.39 30.03
N ASP A 292 16.35 17.14 28.98
CA ASP A 292 15.64 18.41 29.10
C ASP A 292 14.24 18.20 29.67
N ALA A 293 13.52 17.17 29.25
CA ALA A 293 12.22 16.81 29.79
C ALA A 293 12.32 16.39 31.27
N VAL A 294 13.37 15.64 31.65
CA VAL A 294 13.65 15.26 33.04
C VAL A 294 14.02 16.48 33.89
N MET A 295 14.81 17.42 33.36
CA MET A 295 15.15 18.67 34.06
C MET A 295 13.95 19.59 34.25
N LYS A 296 13.01 19.60 33.30
CA LYS A 296 11.77 20.38 33.36
C LYS A 296 10.65 19.68 34.15
N GLY A 297 10.83 18.39 34.46
CA GLY A 297 9.83 17.60 35.17
C GLY A 297 9.69 18.02 36.64
N LYS A 298 8.46 17.94 37.16
CA LYS A 298 8.14 18.27 38.55
C LYS A 298 8.05 17.02 39.40
N ALA A 299 8.61 17.04 40.60
CA ALA A 299 8.47 15.94 41.54
C ALA A 299 7.07 15.97 42.21
N THR A 300 6.25 14.95 41.94
CA THR A 300 4.95 14.70 42.56
C THR A 300 5.07 13.64 43.65
N SER A 301 4.00 13.40 44.43
CA SER A 301 3.95 12.36 45.46
C SER A 301 4.20 10.95 44.90
N ASN A 302 3.96 10.74 43.61
CA ASN A 302 4.12 9.46 42.90
C ASN A 302 5.47 9.32 42.15
N GLY A 303 6.30 10.37 42.10
CA GLY A 303 7.61 10.34 41.44
C GLY A 303 7.92 11.61 40.63
N LEU A 304 8.84 11.53 39.67
CA LEU A 304 9.15 12.64 38.77
C LEU A 304 8.18 12.63 37.59
N ALA A 305 7.29 13.62 37.50
CA ALA A 305 6.37 13.82 36.37
C ALA A 305 7.06 14.63 35.26
N LEU A 306 6.97 14.16 34.02
CA LEU A 306 7.53 14.85 32.85
C LEU A 306 6.53 15.90 32.32
N PRO A 307 7.01 17.00 31.70
CA PRO A 307 6.15 18.07 31.21
C PRO A 307 5.12 17.56 30.19
N GLY A 308 3.84 17.87 30.41
CA GLY A 308 2.70 17.44 29.59
C GLY A 308 1.94 16.21 30.10
N ASN A 309 2.43 15.56 31.17
CA ASN A 309 1.73 14.49 31.89
C ASN A 309 1.32 14.93 33.31
N GLU A 310 1.23 16.25 33.51
CA GLU A 310 0.99 16.89 34.81
C GLU A 310 -0.50 16.87 35.20
N ASP A 311 -1.41 16.86 34.21
CA ASP A 311 -2.87 16.97 34.44
C ASP A 311 -3.60 15.62 34.49
N ASP A 312 -2.95 14.50 34.15
CA ASP A 312 -3.58 13.17 34.16
C ASP A 312 -3.63 12.53 35.56
N ASP A 313 -2.99 13.13 36.56
CA ASP A 313 -2.84 12.58 37.92
C ASP A 313 -3.65 13.33 39.00
N ASP A 314 -4.36 14.42 38.65
CA ASP A 314 -5.10 15.27 39.61
C ASP A 314 -6.60 14.95 39.73
N ASP A 315 -7.11 13.91 39.06
CA ASP A 315 -8.50 13.44 39.17
C ASP A 315 -8.52 12.00 39.72
N ASP A 316 -8.42 11.86 41.05
CA ASP A 316 -9.13 10.85 41.85
C ASP A 316 -8.66 10.86 43.33
N GLY A 317 -9.62 11.01 44.24
CA GLY A 317 -9.43 11.28 45.66
C GLY A 317 -8.58 10.27 46.48
N GLU A 318 -8.11 10.80 47.62
CA GLU A 318 -7.57 10.10 48.79
C GLU A 318 -6.90 8.74 48.54
N ARG A 319 -5.61 8.76 48.15
CA ARG A 319 -4.75 7.57 48.30
C ARG A 319 -3.47 7.93 49.04
N GLY A 320 -3.26 7.18 50.13
CA GLY A 320 -2.33 7.50 51.21
C GLY A 320 -0.87 7.71 50.80
N VAL A 321 -0.22 8.57 51.58
CA VAL A 321 1.21 8.90 51.52
C VAL A 321 2.07 7.63 51.32
N PRO A 322 2.88 7.54 50.25
CA PRO A 322 3.76 6.40 50.07
C PRO A 322 4.84 6.40 51.16
N LYS A 323 4.82 5.38 52.03
CA LYS A 323 5.88 5.16 53.03
C LYS A 323 7.21 4.94 52.29
N LYS A 324 8.16 5.87 52.47
CA LYS A 324 9.54 5.71 51.99
C LYS A 324 10.09 4.38 52.49
N ARG A 325 10.36 3.44 51.57
CA ARG A 325 11.04 2.18 51.90
C ARG A 325 12.49 2.49 52.20
N VAL A 326 12.82 2.64 53.47
CA VAL A 326 14.21 2.76 53.94
C VAL A 326 14.89 1.40 53.75
N TYR A 327 15.77 1.29 52.76
CA TYR A 327 16.67 0.15 52.63
C TYR A 327 17.81 0.32 53.63
N LYS A 328 17.76 -0.43 54.74
CA LYS A 328 18.90 -0.55 55.65
C LYS A 328 19.94 -1.49 55.04
N PHE A 329 21.14 -0.97 54.76
CA PHE A 329 22.27 -1.79 54.32
C PHE A 329 22.73 -2.73 55.44
N SER A 330 23.21 -3.92 55.07
CA SER A 330 23.42 -5.09 55.94
C SER A 330 24.29 -4.87 57.19
N LYS A 331 25.07 -3.78 57.27
CA LYS A 331 25.88 -3.45 58.46
C LYS A 331 25.09 -2.87 59.62
N GLU A 332 23.83 -2.47 59.43
CA GLU A 332 23.00 -1.87 60.48
C GLU A 332 22.01 -2.86 61.12
N ARG A 333 22.15 -4.16 60.81
CA ARG A 333 21.29 -5.24 61.34
C ARG A 333 21.90 -5.99 62.54
N LYS A 334 23.10 -5.60 62.98
CA LYS A 334 23.75 -6.11 64.20
C LYS A 334 24.08 -4.95 65.13
N ARG A 335 23.07 -4.49 65.86
CA ARG A 335 23.20 -3.92 67.20
C ARG A 335 21.89 -4.13 67.94
#